data_AF-A0A962UWV6-F1
#
_entry.id   AF-A0A962UWV6-F1
#
_cell.length_a   1.000
_cell.length_b   1.000
_cell.length_c   1.000
_cell.angle_alpha   90.00
_cell.angle_beta   90.00
_cell.angle_gamma   90.00
#
_symmetry.space_group_name_H-M   'P 1'
#
loop_
_entity.id
_entity.type
_entity.pdbx_description
1 polymer ?
#
loop_
_entity_poly.entity_id
_entity_poly.type
_entity_poly.pdbx_seq_one_letter_code
_entity_poly.pdbx_strand_id
1 'polypeptide(L)'
;MSITTLCSLASRAGALLLISVLSVGALAHNNPTLVEQSITHIQVNPDTPASAPFSLHLPKRAIQLIWRIQGADGASFTLLQNGSSVATDLQHEATTGRLQGDGFTITDVQAASGPFTVEVIAKVAQTEAQTASSQDDSKGLEVYRKANCIGCHKWHGGGGGGYGGAALSLRETGLDAAAIKLVVRCGRPNSGMPYHERSAYRGQNRDCYGVTKKELGKTMPSRARTFLREEQIDQVVAYVVNQLQGHGEPTYEECLAFWGTDARQCDAMKPQ
;
A
#
# COMPACT_ATOMS: atom_id res chain seq x y z
N MET A 1 -27.40 -17.95 -83.58
CA MET A 1 -28.35 -18.15 -82.45
C MET A 1 -27.79 -19.22 -81.53
N SER A 2 -27.99 -19.00 -80.24
CA SER A 2 -27.66 -19.88 -79.10
C SER A 2 -26.29 -19.69 -78.43
N ILE A 3 -26.44 -19.27 -77.18
CA ILE A 3 -25.51 -18.90 -76.11
C ILE A 3 -25.31 -20.14 -75.24
N THR A 4 -24.09 -20.47 -74.81
CA THR A 4 -23.86 -20.99 -73.45
C THR A 4 -22.43 -20.71 -72.96
N THR A 5 -22.40 -20.07 -71.80
CA THR A 5 -21.33 -19.66 -70.88
C THR A 5 -20.47 -20.81 -70.32
N LEU A 6 -19.18 -20.55 -70.03
CA LEU A 6 -18.47 -21.09 -68.86
C LEU A 6 -17.11 -20.39 -68.60
N CYS A 7 -16.98 -19.88 -67.37
CA CYS A 7 -15.80 -19.75 -66.49
C CYS A 7 -14.39 -19.49 -67.05
N SER A 8 -13.73 -18.43 -66.55
CA SER A 8 -12.54 -18.59 -65.68
C SER A 8 -12.04 -17.25 -65.11
N LEU A 9 -11.54 -17.33 -63.88
CA LEU A 9 -10.96 -16.30 -63.03
C LEU A 9 -9.68 -15.67 -63.60
N ALA A 10 -9.44 -14.39 -63.30
CA ALA A 10 -8.08 -13.83 -63.24
C ALA A 10 -7.93 -12.85 -62.05
N SER A 11 -6.94 -13.18 -61.22
CA SER A 11 -6.52 -12.55 -59.97
C SER A 11 -6.24 -11.04 -60.04
N ARG A 12 -6.67 -10.32 -59.00
CA ARG A 12 -6.06 -9.05 -58.59
C ARG A 12 -5.07 -9.33 -57.45
N ALA A 13 -3.78 -9.21 -57.73
CA ALA A 13 -2.73 -9.21 -56.72
C ALA A 13 -2.74 -7.85 -55.98
N GLY A 14 -3.12 -7.86 -54.71
CA GLY A 14 -2.94 -6.74 -53.79
C GLY A 14 -1.66 -6.98 -52.97
N ALA A 15 -0.61 -6.20 -53.23
CA ALA A 15 0.59 -6.18 -52.41
C ALA A 15 0.29 -5.44 -51.09
N LEU A 16 0.27 -6.17 -49.97
CA LEU A 16 0.14 -5.59 -48.63
C LEU A 16 1.55 -5.26 -48.12
N LEU A 17 1.86 -3.97 -48.03
CA LEU A 17 3.10 -3.45 -47.47
C LEU A 17 3.03 -3.57 -45.94
N LEU A 18 3.70 -4.60 -45.39
CA LEU A 18 3.89 -4.76 -43.94
C LEU A 18 4.93 -3.74 -43.46
N ILE A 19 4.45 -2.61 -42.93
CA ILE A 19 5.28 -1.68 -42.16
C ILE A 19 5.52 -2.30 -40.79
N SER A 20 6.67 -2.96 -40.62
CA SER A 20 7.17 -3.37 -39.32
C SER A 20 7.57 -2.13 -38.52
N VAL A 21 6.71 -1.72 -37.59
CA VAL A 21 7.06 -0.71 -36.58
C VAL A 21 7.96 -1.41 -35.56
N LEU A 22 9.27 -1.21 -35.72
CA LEU A 22 10.26 -1.51 -34.69
C LEU A 22 10.02 -0.53 -33.54
N SER A 23 9.41 -1.01 -32.46
CA SER A 23 9.32 -0.30 -31.19
C SER A 23 10.73 -0.09 -30.65
N VAL A 24 11.27 1.12 -30.82
CA VAL A 24 12.47 1.55 -30.13
C VAL A 24 12.14 1.53 -28.64
N GLY A 25 12.78 0.63 -27.91
CA GLY A 25 12.70 0.58 -26.45
C GLY A 25 13.23 1.89 -25.88
N ALA A 26 12.32 2.79 -25.50
CA ALA A 26 12.65 3.90 -24.64
C ALA A 26 13.18 3.32 -23.33
N LEU A 27 14.46 3.59 -23.02
CA LEU A 27 14.97 3.45 -21.66
C LEU A 27 14.15 4.41 -20.79
N ALA A 28 13.12 3.89 -20.14
CA ALA A 28 12.36 4.62 -19.14
C ALA A 28 13.32 4.99 -18.01
N HIS A 29 13.75 6.26 -17.97
CA HIS A 29 14.37 6.83 -16.80
C HIS A 29 13.28 6.88 -15.72
N ASN A 30 13.22 5.86 -14.86
CA ASN A 30 12.29 5.75 -13.73
C ASN A 30 12.56 6.86 -12.72
N ASN A 31 12.10 8.06 -13.02
CA ASN A 31 12.23 9.20 -12.14
C ASN A 31 11.17 9.04 -11.03
N PRO A 32 11.57 9.00 -9.75
CA PRO A 32 10.60 8.84 -8.67
C PRO A 32 9.62 10.02 -8.67
N THR A 33 8.32 9.72 -8.59
CA THR A 33 7.30 10.73 -8.34
C THR A 33 7.37 11.14 -6.88
N LEU A 34 7.35 12.44 -6.60
CA LEU A 34 7.26 12.94 -5.24
C LEU A 34 5.80 13.10 -4.86
N VAL A 35 5.39 12.47 -3.76
CA VAL A 35 4.06 12.65 -3.18
C VAL A 35 4.16 13.30 -1.82
N GLU A 36 3.12 14.03 -1.46
CA GLU A 36 2.98 14.65 -0.14
C GLU A 36 2.11 13.77 0.74
N GLN A 37 2.65 13.37 1.89
CA GLN A 37 1.96 12.56 2.88
C GLN A 37 1.90 13.32 4.20
N SER A 38 0.68 13.61 4.68
CA SER A 38 0.48 14.18 6.01
C SER A 38 1.03 13.26 7.09
N ILE A 39 1.83 13.81 8.00
CA ILE A 39 2.46 13.10 9.12
C ILE A 39 1.71 13.37 10.41
N THR A 40 1.47 14.63 10.75
CA THR A 40 0.79 15.03 11.98
C THR A 40 0.25 16.45 11.89
N HIS A 41 -0.66 16.79 12.80
CA HIS A 41 -1.24 18.12 12.96
C HIS A 41 -1.00 18.60 14.38
N ILE A 42 -0.36 19.75 14.53
CA ILE A 42 0.03 20.30 15.82
C ILE A 42 -0.82 21.53 16.09
N GLN A 43 -1.58 21.50 17.18
CA GLN A 43 -2.29 22.68 17.66
C GLN A 43 -1.31 23.60 18.38
N VAL A 44 -1.23 24.85 17.94
CA VAL A 44 -0.34 25.86 18.52
C VAL A 44 -1.19 26.99 19.07
N ASN A 45 -1.00 27.28 20.35
CA ASN A 45 -1.59 28.45 20.99
C ASN A 45 -0.49 29.52 21.16
N PRO A 46 -0.57 30.68 20.48
CA PRO A 46 0.45 31.71 20.59
C PRO A 46 0.58 32.30 22.00
N ASP A 47 -0.44 32.15 22.85
CA ASP A 47 -0.40 32.62 24.25
C ASP A 47 0.44 31.70 25.16
N THR A 48 0.91 30.56 24.65
CA THR A 48 1.75 29.62 25.39
C THR A 48 3.21 29.70 24.96
N PRO A 49 4.18 29.53 25.87
CA PRO A 49 5.60 29.61 25.51
C PRO A 49 6.05 28.55 24.50
N ALA A 50 5.42 27.37 24.50
CA ALA A 50 5.71 26.28 23.58
C ALA A 50 4.50 25.35 23.40
N SER A 51 4.44 24.66 22.26
CA SER A 51 3.47 23.57 22.04
C SER A 51 3.71 22.40 22.99
N ALA A 52 2.71 21.51 23.09
CA ALA A 52 2.94 20.19 23.66
C ALA A 52 4.05 19.45 22.86
N PRO A 53 4.87 18.60 23.53
CA PRO A 53 5.84 17.76 22.85
C PRO A 53 5.16 16.81 21.87
N PHE A 54 5.79 16.59 20.71
CA PHE A 54 5.31 15.64 19.71
C PHE A 54 6.45 14.83 19.09
N SER A 55 6.05 13.80 18.36
CA SER A 55 6.96 12.86 17.69
C SER A 55 6.79 12.94 16.18
N LEU A 56 7.89 12.76 15.46
CA LEU A 56 7.93 12.68 14.00
C LEU A 56 8.40 11.28 13.59
N HIS A 57 7.46 10.48 13.09
CA HIS A 57 7.73 9.17 12.50
C HIS A 57 7.58 9.27 10.98
N LEU A 58 8.72 9.32 10.28
CA LEU A 58 8.70 9.54 8.84
C LEU A 58 8.51 8.22 8.08
N PRO A 59 7.68 8.22 7.00
CA PRO A 59 7.57 7.06 6.12
C PRO A 59 8.91 6.76 5.45
N LYS A 60 9.09 5.49 5.05
CA LYS A 60 10.27 5.07 4.29
C LYS A 60 10.38 5.95 3.03
N ARG A 61 11.60 6.43 2.75
CA ARG A 61 11.92 7.30 1.59
C ARG A 61 11.30 8.71 1.65
N ALA A 62 10.86 9.17 2.82
CA ALA A 62 10.69 10.60 3.06
C ALA A 62 12.03 11.31 2.84
N ILE A 63 12.04 12.35 2.02
CA ILE A 63 13.26 13.10 1.68
C ILE A 63 13.25 14.52 2.28
N GLN A 64 12.07 15.06 2.55
CA GLN A 64 11.87 16.43 3.02
C GLN A 64 10.59 16.54 3.84
N LEU A 65 10.52 17.51 4.74
CA LEU A 65 9.28 17.92 5.39
C LEU A 65 8.82 19.27 4.88
N ILE A 66 7.51 19.48 4.86
CA ILE A 66 6.83 20.75 4.58
C ILE A 66 6.01 21.09 5.82
N TRP A 67 6.06 22.35 6.22
CA TRP A 67 5.33 22.88 7.37
C TRP A 67 4.22 23.79 6.85
N ARG A 68 2.97 23.33 6.91
CA ARG A 68 1.81 24.12 6.48
C ARG A 68 1.09 24.70 7.69
N ILE A 69 0.99 26.01 7.71
CA ILE A 69 0.29 26.76 8.76
C ILE A 69 -1.15 27.01 8.29
N GLN A 70 -2.14 26.71 9.14
CA GLN A 70 -3.55 26.94 8.88
C GLN A 70 -4.15 27.82 9.98
N GLY A 71 -4.81 28.92 9.61
CA GLY A 71 -5.51 29.81 10.56
C GLY A 71 -4.65 30.94 11.15
N ALA A 72 -3.40 31.09 10.71
CA ALA A 72 -2.54 32.22 11.08
C ALA A 72 -1.63 32.63 9.91
N ASP A 73 -2.15 33.48 9.02
CA ASP A 73 -1.43 33.95 7.83
C ASP A 73 -0.22 34.79 8.24
N GLY A 74 0.95 34.46 7.65
CA GLY A 74 2.20 35.15 7.95
C GLY A 74 2.86 34.75 9.27
N ALA A 75 2.30 33.80 10.01
CA ALA A 75 2.94 33.30 11.22
C ALA A 75 4.26 32.57 10.90
N SER A 76 5.21 32.67 11.81
CA SER A 76 6.45 31.89 11.79
C SER A 76 6.78 31.34 13.17
N PHE A 77 7.61 30.30 13.22
CA PHE A 77 7.96 29.65 14.49
C PHE A 77 9.34 28.99 14.44
N THR A 78 9.87 28.67 15.62
CA THR A 78 11.08 27.87 15.82
C THR A 78 10.69 26.45 16.23
N LEU A 79 11.42 25.46 15.71
CA LEU A 79 11.30 24.07 16.10
C LEU A 79 12.47 23.67 16.98
N LEU A 80 12.18 23.16 18.17
CA LEU A 80 13.15 22.53 19.05
C LEU A 80 13.01 21.02 19.03
N GLN A 81 14.10 20.30 19.25
CA GLN A 81 14.10 18.90 19.65
C GLN A 81 14.89 18.76 20.93
N ASN A 82 14.26 18.24 21.99
CA ASN A 82 14.88 18.10 23.32
C ASN A 82 15.51 19.41 23.82
N GLY A 83 14.82 20.53 23.58
CA GLY A 83 15.25 21.88 23.98
C GLY A 83 16.33 22.53 23.08
N SER A 84 16.85 21.82 22.08
CA SER A 84 17.82 22.38 21.12
C SER A 84 17.13 22.79 19.83
N SER A 85 17.45 23.97 19.30
CA SER A 85 16.88 24.42 18.02
C SER A 85 17.37 23.57 16.86
N VAL A 86 16.44 23.05 16.08
CA VAL A 86 16.70 22.23 14.87
C VAL A 86 16.25 22.91 13.59
N ALA A 87 15.33 23.88 13.69
CA ALA A 87 14.95 24.78 12.61
C ALA A 87 14.38 26.08 13.20
N THR A 88 14.57 27.20 12.49
CA THR A 88 14.12 28.53 12.93
C THR A 88 13.38 29.21 11.78
N ASP A 89 12.51 30.17 12.11
CA ASP A 89 11.73 30.96 11.15
C ASP A 89 10.97 30.10 10.13
N LEU A 90 10.33 29.04 10.61
CA LEU A 90 9.47 28.19 9.79
C LEU A 90 8.16 28.90 9.51
N GLN A 91 8.02 29.39 8.29
CA GLN A 91 6.81 30.02 7.75
C GLN A 91 5.91 29.01 7.04
N HIS A 92 4.74 29.44 6.59
CA HIS A 92 3.85 28.63 5.76
C HIS A 92 4.59 28.11 4.51
N GLU A 93 4.50 26.80 4.26
CA GLU A 93 5.21 26.06 3.21
C GLU A 93 6.74 26.01 3.35
N ALA A 94 7.29 26.41 4.50
CA ALA A 94 8.71 26.20 4.77
C ALA A 94 9.05 24.71 4.70
N THR A 95 10.27 24.41 4.27
CA THR A 95 10.74 23.03 4.14
C THR A 95 11.99 22.77 4.97
N THR A 96 12.08 21.59 5.56
CA THR A 96 13.26 21.13 6.30
C THR A 96 13.75 19.79 5.76
N GLY A 97 14.99 19.44 6.09
CA GLY A 97 15.49 18.08 5.92
C GLY A 97 14.70 17.07 6.75
N ARG A 98 15.16 15.81 6.73
CA ARG A 98 14.55 14.75 7.54
C ARG A 98 14.77 15.03 9.03
N LEU A 99 13.67 15.17 9.76
CA LEU A 99 13.63 15.26 11.22
C LEU A 99 12.80 14.07 11.73
N GLN A 100 13.36 13.29 12.66
CA GLN A 100 12.75 12.05 13.15
C GLN A 100 13.03 11.85 14.64
N GLY A 101 12.09 11.24 15.34
CA GLY A 101 12.19 10.91 16.75
C GLY A 101 11.16 11.65 17.59
N ASP A 102 11.40 11.70 18.89
CA ASP A 102 10.49 12.29 19.86
C ASP A 102 11.02 13.64 20.39
N GLY A 103 10.19 14.32 21.18
CA GLY A 103 10.60 15.50 21.95
C GLY A 103 10.65 16.80 21.14
N PHE A 104 9.90 16.89 20.04
CA PHE A 104 9.78 18.12 19.27
C PHE A 104 8.81 19.09 19.92
N THR A 105 9.13 20.38 19.92
CA THR A 105 8.22 21.46 20.35
C THR A 105 8.30 22.65 19.40
N ILE A 106 7.16 23.31 19.20
CA ILE A 106 7.08 24.60 18.49
C ILE A 106 7.20 25.71 19.53
N THR A 107 8.08 26.67 19.29
CA THR A 107 8.34 27.85 20.16
C THR A 107 8.51 29.10 19.30
N ASP A 108 8.71 30.25 19.94
CA ASP A 108 9.03 31.53 19.31
C ASP A 108 8.04 31.90 18.20
N VAL A 109 6.75 31.65 18.46
CA VAL A 109 5.68 31.93 17.51
C VAL A 109 5.57 33.45 17.30
N GLN A 110 5.62 33.87 16.04
CA GLN A 110 5.46 35.26 15.63
C GLN A 110 4.25 35.42 14.73
N ALA A 111 3.66 36.63 14.73
CA ALA A 111 2.59 37.04 13.82
C ALA A 111 1.32 36.16 13.81
N ALA A 112 1.04 35.41 14.88
CA ALA A 112 -0.21 34.69 15.09
C ALA A 112 -1.10 35.40 16.12
N SER A 113 -2.31 35.80 15.72
CA SER A 113 -3.27 36.51 16.59
C SER A 113 -4.22 35.60 17.36
N GLY A 114 -4.11 34.28 17.18
CA GLY A 114 -4.94 33.28 17.84
C GLY A 114 -4.43 31.85 17.56
N PRO A 115 -5.07 30.83 18.15
CA PRO A 115 -4.69 29.44 17.94
C PRO A 115 -4.71 29.04 16.47
N PHE A 116 -3.73 28.24 16.05
CA PHE A 116 -3.59 27.78 14.68
C PHE A 116 -3.08 26.35 14.63
N THR A 117 -3.17 25.73 13.45
CA THR A 117 -2.68 24.37 13.23
C THR A 117 -1.45 24.38 12.34
N VAL A 118 -0.43 23.60 12.71
CA VAL A 118 0.70 23.27 11.85
C VAL A 118 0.56 21.84 11.38
N GLU A 119 0.28 21.65 10.09
CA GLU A 119 0.33 20.36 9.42
C GLU A 119 1.77 20.08 8.97
N VAL A 120 2.31 18.95 9.40
CA VAL A 120 3.63 18.46 9.00
C VAL A 120 3.45 17.43 7.92
N ILE A 121 4.08 17.65 6.77
CA ILE A 121 3.92 16.80 5.58
C ILE A 121 5.28 16.29 5.16
N ALA A 122 5.39 15.00 4.85
CA ALA A 122 6.58 14.44 4.22
C ALA A 122 6.44 14.46 2.70
N LYS A 123 7.46 14.97 1.99
CA LYS A 123 7.68 14.63 0.59
C LYS A 123 8.35 13.26 0.50
N VAL A 124 7.66 12.31 -0.11
CA VAL A 124 8.08 10.92 -0.21
C VAL A 124 8.38 10.58 -1.66
N ALA A 125 9.57 10.03 -1.92
CA ALA A 125 9.93 9.52 -3.23
C ALA A 125 9.26 8.17 -3.46
N GLN A 126 8.26 8.16 -4.34
CA GLN A 126 7.56 6.96 -4.80
C GLN A 126 8.04 6.57 -6.21
N THR A 127 8.21 5.28 -6.44
CA THR A 127 8.34 4.75 -7.81
C THR A 127 6.95 4.61 -8.43
N GLU A 128 6.84 4.54 -9.76
CA GLU A 128 5.56 4.35 -10.46
C GLU A 128 4.75 3.13 -9.96
N ALA A 129 5.43 2.09 -9.45
CA ALA A 129 4.81 0.94 -8.80
C ALA A 129 4.07 1.26 -7.47
N GLN A 130 4.36 2.39 -6.83
CA GLN A 130 3.81 2.80 -5.52
C GLN A 130 2.72 3.87 -5.66
N THR A 131 2.75 4.72 -6.69
CA THR A 131 1.63 5.61 -7.01
C THR A 131 0.40 4.82 -7.46
N ALA A 132 0.58 3.62 -8.03
CA ALA A 132 -0.51 2.68 -8.23
C ALA A 132 -1.12 2.21 -6.89
N SER A 133 -0.35 2.15 -5.80
CA SER A 133 -0.71 1.42 -4.58
C SER A 133 -1.74 2.11 -3.67
N SER A 134 -1.93 3.43 -3.69
CA SER A 134 -2.94 4.07 -2.83
C SER A 134 -4.39 3.86 -3.32
N GLN A 135 -4.59 3.79 -4.64
CA GLN A 135 -5.81 3.27 -5.24
C GLN A 135 -5.88 1.74 -5.11
N ASP A 136 -4.73 1.05 -5.13
CA ASP A 136 -4.62 -0.40 -5.02
C ASP A 136 -4.89 -0.93 -3.62
N ASP A 137 -4.62 -0.18 -2.55
CA ASP A 137 -4.84 -0.62 -1.17
C ASP A 137 -6.33 -0.85 -0.89
N SER A 138 -7.21 -0.02 -1.48
CA SER A 138 -8.66 -0.23 -1.42
C SER A 138 -9.10 -1.50 -2.16
N LYS A 139 -8.47 -1.80 -3.31
CA LYS A 139 -8.72 -3.02 -4.08
C LYS A 139 -8.15 -4.26 -3.39
N GLY A 140 -6.96 -4.15 -2.80
CA GLY A 140 -6.31 -5.18 -2.02
C GLY A 140 -7.10 -5.52 -0.76
N LEU A 141 -7.66 -4.52 -0.08
CA LEU A 141 -8.62 -4.72 1.02
C LEU A 141 -9.88 -5.45 0.55
N GLU A 142 -10.45 -5.08 -0.61
CA GLU A 142 -11.60 -5.79 -1.19
C GLU A 142 -11.25 -7.26 -1.47
N VAL A 143 -10.09 -7.52 -2.08
CA VAL A 143 -9.61 -8.87 -2.33
C VAL A 143 -9.39 -9.64 -1.03
N TYR A 144 -8.76 -9.03 -0.02
CA TYR A 144 -8.52 -9.63 1.29
C TYR A 144 -9.82 -10.11 1.96
N ARG A 145 -10.91 -9.32 1.83
CA ARG A 145 -12.25 -9.70 2.28
C ARG A 145 -12.86 -10.80 1.43
N LYS A 146 -12.89 -10.61 0.12
CA LYS A 146 -13.55 -11.49 -0.85
C LYS A 146 -12.92 -12.89 -0.91
N ALA A 147 -11.60 -12.96 -0.73
CA ALA A 147 -10.83 -14.20 -0.62
C ALA A 147 -10.97 -14.87 0.75
N ASN A 148 -11.65 -14.22 1.72
CA ASN A 148 -11.83 -14.66 3.10
C ASN A 148 -10.51 -14.86 3.86
N CYS A 149 -9.51 -14.02 3.58
CA CYS A 149 -8.24 -14.02 4.32
C CYS A 149 -8.49 -13.73 5.82
N ILE A 150 -9.47 -12.87 6.11
CA ILE A 150 -9.94 -12.54 7.46
C ILE A 150 -10.37 -13.74 8.30
N GLY A 151 -10.82 -14.83 7.68
CA GLY A 151 -11.29 -16.01 8.40
C GLY A 151 -10.19 -16.65 9.24
N CYS A 152 -8.94 -16.49 8.81
CA CYS A 152 -7.76 -17.01 9.48
C CYS A 152 -6.87 -15.88 10.01
N HIS A 153 -6.57 -14.88 9.18
CA HIS A 153 -5.64 -13.79 9.54
C HIS A 153 -6.30 -12.62 10.29
N LYS A 154 -7.62 -12.65 10.48
CA LYS A 154 -8.43 -11.58 11.09
C LYS A 154 -8.40 -10.28 10.28
N TRP A 155 -9.24 -9.33 10.66
CA TRP A 155 -9.33 -8.04 9.95
C TRP A 155 -8.02 -7.26 10.05
N HIS A 156 -7.40 -7.28 11.24
CA HIS A 156 -6.16 -6.59 11.54
C HIS A 156 -4.90 -7.39 11.14
N GLY A 157 -5.01 -8.59 10.56
CA GLY A 157 -3.83 -9.36 10.16
C GLY A 157 -3.07 -10.03 11.31
N GLY A 158 -3.52 -9.96 12.56
CA GLY A 158 -2.81 -10.53 13.71
C GLY A 158 -2.80 -12.07 13.78
N GLY A 159 -3.53 -12.75 12.89
CA GLY A 159 -3.61 -14.21 12.92
C GLY A 159 -4.43 -14.75 14.10
N GLY A 160 -4.29 -16.05 14.38
CA GLY A 160 -5.01 -16.75 15.43
C GLY A 160 -5.86 -17.92 14.93
N GLY A 161 -6.64 -18.52 15.83
CA GLY A 161 -7.45 -19.71 15.54
C GLY A 161 -8.54 -19.45 14.50
N GLY A 162 -8.73 -20.40 13.59
CA GLY A 162 -9.80 -20.44 12.59
C GLY A 162 -9.99 -21.83 11.97
N TYR A 163 -10.82 -21.94 10.93
CA TYR A 163 -11.13 -23.23 10.28
C TYR A 163 -9.91 -23.91 9.63
N GLY A 164 -8.84 -23.16 9.37
CA GLY A 164 -7.56 -23.63 8.83
C GLY A 164 -6.46 -23.85 9.87
N GLY A 165 -6.79 -23.86 11.16
CA GLY A 165 -5.82 -23.89 12.26
C GLY A 165 -5.41 -22.49 12.73
N ALA A 166 -4.34 -22.41 13.53
CA ALA A 166 -3.79 -21.14 14.01
C ALA A 166 -2.97 -20.47 12.90
N ALA A 167 -3.50 -19.39 12.33
CA ALA A 167 -2.78 -18.60 11.35
C ALA A 167 -1.71 -17.74 12.02
N LEU A 168 -0.58 -17.59 11.33
CA LEU A 168 0.49 -16.67 11.71
C LEU A 168 0.01 -15.21 11.59
N SER A 169 0.58 -14.35 12.43
CA SER A 169 0.43 -12.90 12.32
C SER A 169 1.10 -12.42 11.03
N LEU A 170 0.32 -11.74 10.19
CA LEU A 170 0.83 -10.99 9.04
C LEU A 170 1.54 -9.71 9.48
N ARG A 171 1.26 -9.20 10.70
CA ARG A 171 1.96 -8.03 11.24
C ARG A 171 3.41 -8.33 11.61
N GLU A 172 3.66 -9.56 12.04
CA GLU A 172 4.99 -10.02 12.47
C GLU A 172 5.72 -10.80 11.37
N THR A 173 5.13 -10.92 10.18
CA THR A 173 5.71 -11.75 9.13
C THR A 173 7.03 -11.15 8.62
N GLY A 174 8.06 -11.99 8.56
CA GLY A 174 9.34 -11.66 7.94
C GLY A 174 9.41 -11.94 6.43
N LEU A 175 8.29 -12.33 5.82
CA LEU A 175 8.25 -12.65 4.39
C LEU A 175 8.26 -11.37 3.55
N ASP A 176 9.02 -11.36 2.46
CA ASP A 176 8.94 -10.30 1.46
C ASP A 176 7.70 -10.47 0.54
N ALA A 177 7.42 -9.46 -0.28
CA ALA A 177 6.28 -9.46 -1.19
C ALA A 177 6.25 -10.67 -2.14
N ALA A 178 7.41 -11.12 -2.62
CA ALA A 178 7.49 -12.26 -3.54
C ALA A 178 7.15 -13.57 -2.83
N ALA A 179 7.62 -13.76 -1.60
CA ALA A 179 7.29 -14.90 -0.76
C ALA A 179 5.80 -14.89 -0.36
N ILE A 180 5.24 -13.73 -0.02
CA ILE A 180 3.79 -13.59 0.25
C ILE A 180 2.99 -13.95 -1.01
N LYS A 181 3.39 -13.46 -2.18
CA LYS A 181 2.75 -13.78 -3.47
C LYS A 181 2.75 -15.28 -3.75
N LEU A 182 3.89 -15.94 -3.57
CA LEU A 182 4.00 -17.40 -3.73
C LEU A 182 3.04 -18.13 -2.79
N VAL A 183 2.98 -17.72 -1.53
CA VAL A 183 2.13 -18.32 -0.49
C VAL A 183 0.64 -18.09 -0.78
N VAL A 184 0.22 -16.91 -1.22
CA VAL A 184 -1.17 -16.64 -1.62
C VAL A 184 -1.55 -17.46 -2.85
N ARG A 185 -0.69 -17.47 -3.87
CA ARG A 185 -0.89 -18.25 -5.11
C ARG A 185 -1.07 -19.73 -4.81
N CYS A 186 -0.14 -20.30 -4.06
CA CYS A 186 0.05 -21.74 -3.92
C CYS A 186 -0.51 -22.33 -2.63
N GLY A 187 -0.98 -21.52 -1.68
CA GLY A 187 -1.30 -22.00 -0.35
C GLY A 187 -0.06 -22.53 0.37
N ARG A 188 -0.22 -23.06 1.59
CA ARG A 188 0.90 -23.59 2.36
C ARG A 188 0.72 -25.09 2.60
N PRO A 189 1.61 -25.95 2.06
CA PRO A 189 1.56 -27.38 2.32
C PRO A 189 1.57 -27.71 3.81
N ASN A 190 0.89 -28.79 4.19
CA ASN A 190 0.75 -29.22 5.59
C ASN A 190 0.17 -28.14 6.53
N SER A 191 -0.72 -27.29 6.00
CA SER A 191 -1.43 -26.27 6.78
C SER A 191 -2.86 -26.12 6.26
N GLY A 192 -3.69 -25.31 6.93
CA GLY A 192 -5.03 -24.98 6.43
C GLY A 192 -5.10 -23.83 5.44
N MET A 193 -3.98 -23.19 5.07
CA MET A 193 -4.00 -22.10 4.09
C MET A 193 -4.21 -22.62 2.67
N PRO A 194 -5.30 -22.25 1.98
CA PRO A 194 -5.62 -22.76 0.66
C PRO A 194 -4.81 -22.09 -0.45
N TYR A 195 -4.75 -22.72 -1.62
CA TYR A 195 -4.22 -22.08 -2.84
C TYR A 195 -5.30 -21.23 -3.53
N HIS A 196 -4.96 -19.99 -3.89
CA HIS A 196 -5.90 -19.05 -4.49
C HIS A 196 -5.77 -18.90 -6.01
N GLU A 197 -4.71 -19.41 -6.64
CA GLU A 197 -4.62 -19.36 -8.09
C GLU A 197 -5.24 -20.61 -8.72
N ARG A 198 -6.05 -20.41 -9.77
CA ARG A 198 -6.75 -21.52 -10.44
C ARG A 198 -5.79 -22.51 -11.11
N SER A 199 -4.65 -22.05 -11.61
CA SER A 199 -3.63 -22.89 -12.27
C SER A 199 -2.74 -23.65 -11.31
N ALA A 200 -2.69 -23.25 -10.03
CA ALA A 200 -1.83 -23.87 -9.04
C ALA A 200 -2.04 -25.39 -9.02
N TYR A 201 -0.94 -26.12 -9.19
CA TYR A 201 -0.88 -27.59 -9.19
C TYR A 201 -1.77 -28.30 -10.22
N ARG A 202 -2.21 -27.61 -11.29
CA ARG A 202 -2.92 -28.26 -12.41
C ARG A 202 -1.95 -29.05 -13.28
N GLY A 203 -2.29 -30.30 -13.57
CA GLY A 203 -1.48 -31.16 -14.44
C GLY A 203 -0.07 -31.37 -13.87
N GLN A 204 0.93 -31.06 -14.68
CA GLN A 204 2.36 -31.16 -14.33
C GLN A 204 2.97 -29.79 -13.98
N ASN A 205 2.17 -28.76 -13.71
CA ASN A 205 2.66 -27.45 -13.29
C ASN A 205 3.48 -27.58 -11.99
N ARG A 206 4.70 -27.01 -11.98
CA ARG A 206 5.65 -27.01 -10.86
C ARG A 206 5.95 -25.60 -10.33
N ASP A 207 5.22 -24.59 -10.76
CA ASP A 207 5.43 -23.18 -10.37
C ASP A 207 5.25 -23.00 -8.85
N CYS A 208 4.44 -23.86 -8.23
CA CYS A 208 4.22 -23.89 -6.80
C CYS A 208 5.22 -24.81 -6.10
N TYR A 209 6.24 -24.21 -5.48
CA TYR A 209 7.29 -24.88 -4.69
C TYR A 209 8.10 -25.94 -5.46
N GLY A 210 8.12 -25.89 -6.79
CA GLY A 210 8.87 -26.86 -7.59
C GLY A 210 8.30 -28.27 -7.55
N VAL A 211 7.05 -28.46 -7.10
CA VAL A 211 6.40 -29.77 -6.91
C VAL A 211 5.04 -29.85 -7.60
N THR A 212 4.66 -31.07 -7.98
CA THR A 212 3.35 -31.41 -8.53
C THR A 212 2.35 -31.79 -7.44
N LYS A 213 1.07 -31.77 -7.80
CA LYS A 213 -0.01 -32.29 -6.94
C LYS A 213 0.22 -33.73 -6.47
N LYS A 214 0.78 -34.57 -7.34
CA LYS A 214 1.03 -35.99 -7.04
C LYS A 214 2.13 -36.14 -5.98
N GLU A 215 3.20 -35.36 -6.08
CA GLU A 215 4.32 -35.37 -5.12
C GLU A 215 3.87 -34.84 -3.74
N LEU A 216 2.97 -33.85 -3.69
CA LEU A 216 2.43 -33.33 -2.43
C LEU A 216 1.53 -34.32 -1.68
N GLY A 217 0.75 -35.14 -2.41
CA GLY A 217 -0.09 -36.17 -1.80
C GLY A 217 -1.01 -35.62 -0.70
N LYS A 218 -0.80 -36.08 0.55
CA LYS A 218 -1.62 -35.68 1.72
C LYS A 218 -1.32 -34.29 2.26
N THR A 219 -0.16 -33.70 1.95
CA THR A 219 0.19 -32.35 2.40
C THR A 219 -0.31 -31.26 1.46
N MET A 220 -1.01 -31.66 0.39
CA MET A 220 -1.58 -30.77 -0.60
C MET A 220 -2.48 -29.70 0.02
N PRO A 221 -2.23 -28.41 -0.21
CA PRO A 221 -3.12 -27.34 0.21
C PRO A 221 -4.52 -27.53 -0.35
N SER A 222 -5.54 -27.21 0.44
CA SER A 222 -6.92 -27.21 -0.03
C SER A 222 -7.15 -26.12 -1.07
N ARG A 223 -8.16 -26.27 -1.93
CA ARG A 223 -8.53 -25.23 -2.89
C ARG A 223 -9.25 -24.09 -2.18
N ALA A 224 -8.93 -22.85 -2.54
CA ALA A 224 -9.69 -21.72 -2.03
C ALA A 224 -11.15 -21.76 -2.53
N ARG A 225 -12.06 -21.21 -1.72
CA ARG A 225 -13.46 -21.02 -2.14
C ARG A 225 -13.54 -20.00 -3.29
N THR A 226 -12.71 -18.97 -3.23
CA THR A 226 -12.59 -17.91 -4.22
C THR A 226 -11.20 -17.96 -4.83
N PHE A 227 -11.11 -18.21 -6.14
CA PHE A 227 -9.87 -18.06 -6.89
C PHE A 227 -9.61 -16.59 -7.23
N LEU A 228 -8.34 -16.21 -7.22
CA LEU A 228 -7.84 -14.90 -7.56
C LEU A 228 -7.16 -14.93 -8.94
N ARG A 229 -7.29 -13.84 -9.68
CA ARG A 229 -6.45 -13.56 -10.86
C ARG A 229 -5.09 -13.05 -10.40
N GLU A 230 -4.10 -13.08 -11.28
CA GLU A 230 -2.75 -12.59 -10.99
C GLU A 230 -2.74 -11.17 -10.40
N GLU A 231 -3.46 -10.26 -11.05
CA GLU A 231 -3.62 -8.87 -10.57
C GLU A 231 -4.24 -8.79 -9.16
N GLN A 232 -5.19 -9.68 -8.85
CA GLN A 232 -5.82 -9.71 -7.52
C GLN A 232 -4.86 -10.29 -6.46
N ILE A 233 -4.00 -11.21 -6.86
CA ILE A 233 -2.92 -11.70 -5.99
C ILE A 233 -1.95 -10.56 -5.68
N ASP A 234 -1.57 -9.78 -6.69
CA ASP A 234 -0.69 -8.61 -6.49
C ASP A 234 -1.33 -7.55 -5.59
N GLN A 235 -2.61 -7.25 -5.80
CA GLN A 235 -3.41 -6.36 -4.95
C GLN A 235 -3.41 -6.77 -3.48
N VAL A 236 -3.70 -8.04 -3.19
CA VAL A 236 -3.75 -8.50 -1.79
C VAL A 236 -2.35 -8.56 -1.18
N VAL A 237 -1.31 -8.85 -1.97
CA VAL A 237 0.09 -8.79 -1.53
C VAL A 237 0.47 -7.36 -1.15
N ALA A 238 0.13 -6.38 -2.00
CA ALA A 238 0.37 -4.97 -1.71
C ALA A 238 -0.34 -4.54 -0.43
N TYR A 239 -1.62 -4.88 -0.25
CA TYR A 239 -2.35 -4.60 0.98
C TYR A 239 -1.67 -5.21 2.21
N VAL A 240 -1.24 -6.48 2.16
CA VAL A 240 -0.55 -7.11 3.31
C VAL A 240 0.75 -6.39 3.64
N VAL A 241 1.56 -6.06 2.64
CA VAL A 241 2.86 -5.41 2.83
C VAL A 241 2.71 -3.96 3.33
N ASN A 242 1.75 -3.22 2.79
CA ASN A 242 1.60 -1.79 3.04
C ASN A 242 0.73 -1.45 4.25
N GLN A 243 -0.22 -2.33 4.61
CA GLN A 243 -1.27 -2.03 5.59
C GLN A 243 -1.26 -2.96 6.81
N LEU A 244 -0.49 -4.06 6.78
CA LEU A 244 -0.45 -5.03 7.89
C LEU A 244 0.97 -5.28 8.38
N GLN A 245 1.90 -5.56 7.48
CA GLN A 245 3.26 -5.99 7.83
C GLN A 245 4.02 -4.90 8.60
N GLY A 246 4.38 -5.19 9.85
CA GLY A 246 5.12 -4.28 10.72
C GLY A 246 4.28 -3.24 11.45
N HIS A 247 2.94 -3.26 11.35
CA HIS A 247 2.05 -2.22 11.90
C HIS A 247 1.80 -2.30 13.42
N GLY A 248 2.52 -3.16 14.17
CA GLY A 248 2.35 -3.26 15.62
C GLY A 248 0.92 -3.62 16.06
N GLU A 249 0.47 -3.16 17.22
CA GLU A 249 -0.89 -3.40 17.70
C GLU A 249 -1.94 -2.69 16.83
N PRO A 250 -3.13 -3.30 16.59
CA PRO A 250 -4.18 -2.68 15.78
C PRO A 250 -4.66 -1.34 16.36
N THR A 251 -4.85 -0.32 15.52
CA THR A 251 -5.35 1.00 15.95
C THR A 251 -6.83 1.23 15.64
N TYR A 252 -7.42 2.27 16.25
CA TYR A 252 -8.79 2.68 15.97
C TYR A 252 -8.96 3.10 14.50
N GLU A 253 -8.00 3.84 13.95
CA GLU A 253 -7.99 4.32 12.57
C GLU A 253 -7.93 3.14 11.60
N GLU A 254 -7.10 2.14 11.86
CA GLU A 254 -7.06 0.91 11.07
C GLU A 254 -8.39 0.14 11.13
N CYS A 255 -9.05 0.14 12.29
CA CYS A 255 -10.38 -0.46 12.43
C CYS A 255 -11.42 0.25 11.55
N LEU A 256 -11.45 1.58 11.57
CA LEU A 256 -12.36 2.37 10.73
C LEU A 256 -12.02 2.26 9.24
N ALA A 257 -10.73 2.25 8.89
CA ALA A 257 -10.29 2.04 7.51
C ALA A 257 -10.74 0.67 6.98
N PHE A 258 -10.74 -0.34 7.85
CA PHE A 258 -11.32 -1.64 7.54
C PHE A 258 -12.85 -1.52 7.48
N TRP A 259 -13.54 -1.38 8.61
CA TRP A 259 -14.99 -1.59 8.71
C TRP A 259 -15.87 -0.41 8.25
N GLY A 260 -15.30 0.78 8.07
CA GLY A 260 -15.99 2.03 7.81
C GLY A 260 -16.08 2.93 9.06
N THR A 261 -16.32 4.22 8.85
CA THR A 261 -16.32 5.25 9.93
C THR A 261 -17.43 5.05 10.97
N ASP A 262 -18.53 4.39 10.59
CA ASP A 262 -19.70 4.18 11.46
C ASP A 262 -19.73 2.76 12.08
N ALA A 263 -18.63 2.02 12.00
CA ALA A 263 -18.56 0.64 12.44
C ALA A 263 -18.50 0.50 13.97
N ARG A 264 -19.60 0.03 14.57
CA ARG A 264 -19.68 -0.20 16.03
C ARG A 264 -18.63 -1.16 16.57
N GLN A 265 -18.10 -2.08 15.74
CA GLN A 265 -17.05 -3.00 16.14
C GLN A 265 -15.75 -2.28 16.53
N CYS A 266 -15.57 -1.03 16.09
CA CYS A 266 -14.42 -0.20 16.43
C CYS A 266 -14.61 0.60 17.73
N ASP A 267 -15.81 0.62 18.32
CA ASP A 267 -16.13 1.43 19.51
C ASP A 267 -15.22 1.12 20.70
N ALA A 268 -14.85 -0.16 20.88
CA ALA A 268 -13.97 -0.59 21.96
C ALA A 268 -12.53 -0.07 21.85
N MET A 269 -12.14 0.44 20.68
CA MET A 269 -10.80 0.94 20.40
C MET A 269 -10.75 2.48 20.38
N LYS A 270 -11.88 3.17 20.61
CA LYS A 270 -11.93 4.63 20.62
C LYS A 270 -10.91 5.19 21.62
N PRO A 271 -10.09 6.19 21.23
CA PRO A 271 -9.28 6.94 22.17
C PRO A 271 -10.16 7.51 23.29
N GLN A 272 -9.69 7.42 24.54
CA GLN A 272 -10.38 8.00 25.70
C GLN A 272 -10.13 9.49 25.82
#